data_AF-A0A9E3NZ33-F1
#
_entry.id   AF-A0A9E3NZ33-F1
#
_cell.length_a   1.000
_cell.length_b   1.000
_cell.length_c   1.000
_cell.angle_alpha   90.00
_cell.angle_beta   90.00
_cell.angle_gamma   90.00
#
_symmetry.space_group_name_H-M   'P 1'
#
loop_
_entity.id
_entity.type
_entity.pdbx_description
1 polymer ?
#
loop_
_entity_poly.entity_id
_entity_poly.type
_entity_poly.pdbx_seq_one_letter_code
_entity_poly.pdbx_strand_id
1 'polypeptide(L)'
;MLLRTSVALFALALAGCPSGEGAAPGPQAPVNTGVGPLASLEESPFLNEVWSVEGTGDAPFLYYPRENVRVSGPCRLAGGQLACEAMQFVRNGMPVSIPRRELDGRASGGVKVCLKLNMTTVFLRNSVGAEETMCRFNDGSMISTTALEQYAMNVL
;
A
#
# COMPACT_ATOMS: atom_id res chain seq x y z
N MET A 1 40.88 -48.68 -18.07
CA MET A 1 41.96 -48.01 -18.84
C MET A 1 41.51 -46.57 -19.07
N LEU A 2 41.96 -45.64 -18.21
CA LEU A 2 42.96 -44.59 -18.51
C LEU A 2 42.46 -43.69 -19.66
N LEU A 3 42.17 -42.40 -19.52
CA LEU A 3 43.02 -41.29 -19.03
C LEU A 3 42.12 -40.03 -19.22
N ARG A 4 42.10 -38.99 -18.37
CA ARG A 4 42.97 -37.81 -18.50
C ARG A 4 42.66 -36.82 -17.37
N THR A 5 43.66 -36.55 -16.56
CA THR A 5 43.83 -35.32 -15.76
C THR A 5 44.25 -34.18 -16.67
N SER A 6 43.77 -32.96 -16.42
CA SER A 6 44.43 -31.72 -16.83
C SER A 6 44.04 -30.61 -15.86
N VAL A 7 44.94 -30.34 -14.93
CA VAL A 7 44.99 -29.12 -14.12
C VAL A 7 45.68 -28.08 -14.98
N ALA A 8 45.04 -26.93 -15.20
CA ALA A 8 45.71 -25.74 -15.71
C ALA A 8 45.43 -24.58 -14.76
N LEU A 9 46.41 -24.33 -13.90
CA LEU A 9 46.62 -23.12 -13.13
C LEU A 9 46.78 -21.94 -14.10
N PHE A 10 46.02 -20.87 -13.91
CA PHE A 10 46.40 -19.55 -14.41
C PHE A 10 46.36 -18.57 -13.24
N ALA A 11 47.53 -18.33 -12.67
CA ALA A 11 47.79 -17.17 -11.85
C ALA A 11 48.31 -16.07 -12.76
N LEU A 12 47.78 -14.86 -12.67
CA LEU A 12 48.59 -13.66 -12.46
C LEU A 12 47.70 -12.44 -12.20
N ALA A 13 47.98 -11.84 -11.05
CA ALA A 13 47.51 -10.54 -10.60
C ALA A 13 47.94 -9.41 -11.55
N LEU A 14 47.26 -8.27 -11.47
CA LEU A 14 47.88 -6.96 -11.34
C LEU A 14 46.87 -5.85 -10.99
N ALA A 15 47.19 -5.18 -9.88
CA ALA A 15 47.07 -3.74 -9.60
C ALA A 15 45.69 -3.04 -9.55
N GLY A 16 45.24 -2.77 -8.32
CA GLY A 16 45.34 -1.43 -7.74
C GLY A 16 44.21 -0.41 -7.99
N CYS A 17 43.41 -0.13 -6.95
CA CYS A 17 42.99 1.23 -6.60
C CYS A 17 42.97 1.37 -5.06
N PRO A 18 43.67 2.36 -4.48
CA PRO A 18 43.53 2.74 -3.09
C PRO A 18 42.35 3.70 -2.94
N SER A 19 41.49 3.49 -1.94
CA SER A 19 40.76 4.57 -1.28
C SER A 19 40.06 4.02 -0.05
N GLY A 20 40.23 4.72 1.07
CA GLY A 20 39.37 4.55 2.22
C GLY A 20 37.97 5.08 1.95
N GLU A 21 37.23 5.19 3.05
CA GLU A 21 35.89 5.75 3.18
C GLU A 21 34.71 4.84 2.84
N GLY A 22 34.04 4.43 3.93
CA GLY A 22 32.58 4.36 3.97
C GLY A 22 32.00 3.11 3.33
N ALA A 23 31.53 2.19 4.18
CA ALA A 23 30.45 1.30 3.78
C ALA A 23 29.31 2.17 3.22
N ALA A 24 29.10 2.11 1.91
CA ALA A 24 27.95 2.73 1.28
C ALA A 24 26.69 2.13 1.93
N PRO A 25 25.79 2.94 2.51
CA PRO A 25 24.49 2.43 2.88
C PRO A 25 23.83 1.98 1.58
N GLY A 26 23.47 0.70 1.50
CA GLY A 26 22.56 0.22 0.46
C GLY A 26 21.27 1.06 0.48
N PRO A 27 20.48 1.06 -0.61
CA PRO A 27 19.25 1.84 -0.66
C PRO A 27 18.39 1.54 0.57
N GLN A 28 18.35 2.47 1.51
CA GLN A 28 17.48 2.36 2.66
C GLN A 28 16.07 2.46 2.09
N ALA A 29 15.26 1.43 2.30
CA ALA A 29 13.82 1.53 2.05
C ALA A 29 13.33 2.82 2.72
N PRO A 30 12.53 3.65 2.04
CA PRO A 30 12.07 4.89 2.62
C PRO A 30 11.37 4.56 3.94
N VAL A 31 11.98 5.01 5.04
CA VAL A 31 11.38 5.00 6.36
C VAL A 31 10.26 6.02 6.27
N ASN A 32 9.09 5.57 5.84
CA ASN A 32 7.85 6.33 5.95
C ASN A 32 7.49 6.36 7.44
N THR A 33 8.19 7.19 8.22
CA THR A 33 7.68 7.66 9.51
C THR A 33 6.50 8.56 9.19
N GLY A 34 5.34 7.95 8.95
CA GLY A 34 4.11 8.67 8.72
C GLY A 34 3.90 9.64 9.89
N VAL A 35 3.70 10.92 9.58
CA VAL A 35 3.28 11.90 10.58
C VAL A 35 1.77 11.97 10.49
N GLY A 36 1.07 11.91 11.62
CA GLY A 36 -0.40 12.00 11.67
C GLY A 36 -1.08 10.74 12.21
N PRO A 37 -2.42 10.63 12.05
CA PRO A 37 -3.22 9.62 12.74
C PRO A 37 -2.96 8.18 12.28
N LEU A 38 -2.27 7.98 11.14
CA LEU A 38 -1.94 6.68 10.57
C LEU A 38 -0.46 6.28 10.76
N ALA A 39 0.28 7.01 11.61
CA ALA A 39 1.71 6.82 11.87
C ALA A 39 2.05 5.43 12.40
N SER A 40 1.19 4.87 13.27
CA SER A 40 1.41 3.58 13.92
C SER A 40 0.71 2.42 13.24
N LEU A 41 0.19 2.61 12.01
CA LEU A 41 -0.68 1.61 11.38
C LEU A 41 0.04 0.27 11.15
N GLU A 42 1.34 0.27 10.81
CA GLU A 42 2.14 -0.95 10.64
C GLU A 42 2.26 -1.81 11.92
N GLU A 43 2.27 -1.14 13.07
CA GLU A 43 2.42 -1.72 14.41
C GLU A 43 1.07 -2.08 15.03
N SER A 44 -0.01 -1.49 14.54
CA SER A 44 -1.36 -1.75 15.03
C SER A 44 -1.82 -3.18 14.66
N PRO A 45 -2.56 -3.85 15.57
CA PRO A 45 -3.16 -5.14 15.26
C PRO A 45 -4.18 -5.00 14.13
N PHE A 46 -4.21 -5.99 13.25
CA PHE A 46 -5.13 -6.03 12.11
C PHE A 46 -5.79 -7.40 12.00
N LEU A 47 -6.94 -7.42 11.32
CA LEU A 47 -7.67 -8.62 10.95
C LEU A 47 -7.41 -8.92 9.47
N ASN A 48 -7.12 -10.20 9.17
CA ASN A 48 -7.11 -10.67 7.80
C ASN A 48 -8.53 -11.01 7.39
N GLU A 49 -9.00 -10.39 6.32
CA GLU A 49 -10.34 -10.59 5.79
C GLU A 49 -10.25 -11.03 4.33
N VAL A 50 -11.28 -11.74 3.87
CA VAL A 50 -11.45 -12.08 2.45
C VAL A 50 -12.82 -11.54 2.05
N TRP A 51 -12.82 -10.75 0.98
CA TRP A 51 -14.02 -10.11 0.45
C TRP A 51 -14.20 -10.49 -1.01
N SER A 52 -15.43 -10.77 -1.42
CA SER A 52 -15.78 -10.96 -2.81
C SER A 52 -15.90 -9.61 -3.48
N VAL A 53 -15.09 -9.39 -4.50
CA VAL A 53 -15.06 -8.21 -5.35
C VAL A 53 -15.91 -8.49 -6.58
N GLU A 54 -16.88 -7.61 -6.85
CA GLU A 54 -17.71 -7.74 -8.04
C GLU A 54 -16.83 -7.80 -9.32
N GLY A 55 -17.04 -8.83 -10.13
CA GLY A 55 -16.33 -9.03 -11.41
C GLY A 55 -14.87 -9.50 -11.31
N THR A 56 -14.27 -9.57 -10.12
CA THR A 56 -12.87 -10.01 -9.95
C THR A 56 -12.72 -11.29 -9.11
N GLY A 57 -13.73 -11.61 -8.30
CA GLY A 57 -13.69 -12.75 -7.37
C GLY A 57 -13.17 -12.34 -6.00
N ASP A 58 -12.69 -13.30 -5.21
CA ASP A 58 -12.26 -13.04 -3.84
C ASP A 58 -10.92 -12.32 -3.78
N ALA A 59 -10.80 -11.33 -2.90
CA ALA A 59 -9.58 -10.58 -2.65
C ALA A 59 -9.28 -10.47 -1.15
N PRO A 60 -8.00 -10.59 -0.74
CA PRO A 60 -7.60 -10.43 0.64
C PRO A 60 -7.53 -8.95 1.03
N PHE A 61 -7.96 -8.65 2.26
CA PHE A 61 -7.91 -7.33 2.86
C PHE A 61 -7.33 -7.40 4.27
N LEU A 62 -6.73 -6.29 4.69
CA LEU A 62 -6.30 -6.02 6.05
C LEU A 62 -7.23 -4.98 6.62
N TYR A 63 -7.86 -5.28 7.75
CA TYR A 63 -8.67 -4.32 8.48
C TYR A 63 -8.00 -3.95 9.80
N TYR A 64 -7.76 -2.65 9.97
CA TYR A 64 -7.18 -2.03 11.16
C TYR A 64 -8.32 -1.41 11.97
N PRO A 65 -8.86 -2.08 13.00
CA PRO A 65 -10.11 -1.67 13.63
C PRO A 65 -9.98 -0.37 14.43
N ARG A 66 -8.79 -0.10 14.97
CA ARG A 66 -8.52 1.10 15.78
C ARG A 66 -8.53 2.36 14.92
N GLU A 67 -7.91 2.29 13.75
CA GLU A 67 -7.84 3.40 12.79
C GLU A 67 -9.01 3.36 11.79
N ASN A 68 -9.86 2.33 11.84
CA ASN A 68 -10.95 2.12 10.88
C ASN A 68 -10.48 2.17 9.41
N VAL A 69 -9.32 1.55 9.14
CA VAL A 69 -8.75 1.48 7.79
C VAL A 69 -8.86 0.06 7.28
N ARG A 70 -9.50 -0.12 6.13
CA ARG A 70 -9.47 -1.38 5.38
C ARG A 70 -8.70 -1.16 4.09
N VAL A 71 -7.69 -1.98 3.85
CA VAL A 71 -6.77 -1.86 2.71
C VAL A 71 -6.50 -3.23 2.09
N SER A 72 -6.26 -3.30 0.79
CA SER A 72 -5.97 -4.56 0.09
C SER A 72 -4.72 -5.24 0.66
N GLY A 73 -4.79 -6.55 0.88
CA GLY A 73 -3.71 -7.40 1.40
C GLY A 73 -2.33 -7.19 0.75
N PRO A 74 -2.25 -7.11 -0.60
CA PRO A 74 -0.99 -6.89 -1.31
C PRO A 74 -0.25 -5.59 -0.95
N CYS A 75 -0.91 -4.63 -0.28
CA CYS A 75 -0.24 -3.43 0.21
C CYS A 75 0.80 -3.70 1.31
N ARG A 76 0.69 -4.82 2.04
CA ARG A 76 1.63 -5.15 3.11
C ARG A 76 2.78 -6.00 2.58
N LEU A 77 3.99 -5.46 2.66
CA LEU A 77 5.22 -6.16 2.30
C LEU A 77 5.60 -7.19 3.36
N ALA A 78 6.53 -8.09 3.01
CA ALA A 78 7.06 -9.10 3.93
C ALA A 78 7.65 -8.51 5.22
N GLY A 79 8.18 -7.28 5.16
CA GLY A 79 8.68 -6.54 6.34
C GLY A 79 7.60 -5.88 7.20
N GLY A 80 6.31 -6.07 6.88
CA GLY A 80 5.18 -5.48 7.60
C GLY A 80 4.84 -4.04 7.19
N GLN A 81 5.68 -3.40 6.38
CA GLN A 81 5.43 -2.06 5.85
C GLN A 81 4.26 -2.03 4.88
N LEU A 82 3.44 -0.99 4.96
CA LEU A 82 2.39 -0.71 3.98
C LEU A 82 2.95 0.18 2.87
N ALA A 83 3.14 -0.39 1.68
CA ALA A 83 3.79 0.26 0.54
C ALA A 83 2.97 0.07 -0.75
N CYS A 84 1.88 0.83 -0.86
CA CYS A 84 1.05 0.90 -2.06
C CYS A 84 0.51 2.33 -2.25
N GLU A 85 0.03 2.64 -3.46
CA GLU A 85 -0.46 3.97 -3.86
C GLU A 85 -1.58 4.46 -2.93
N ALA A 86 -2.53 3.58 -2.60
CA ALA A 86 -3.62 3.92 -1.68
C ALA A 86 -3.12 4.41 -0.32
N MET A 87 -2.12 3.72 0.25
CA MET A 87 -1.53 4.07 1.56
C MET A 87 -0.63 5.30 1.49
N GLN A 88 0.09 5.48 0.38
CA GLN A 88 0.86 6.69 0.12
C GLN A 88 -0.06 7.92 0.06
N PHE A 89 -1.21 7.78 -0.61
CA PHE A 89 -2.18 8.86 -0.74
C PHE A 89 -2.80 9.26 0.61
N VAL A 90 -3.30 8.32 1.42
CA VAL A 90 -3.92 8.69 2.71
C VAL A 90 -2.94 9.20 3.77
N ARG A 91 -1.65 8.91 3.62
CA ARG A 91 -0.61 9.38 4.56
C ARG A 91 -0.02 10.72 4.17
N ASN A 92 0.30 10.87 2.88
CA ASN A 92 1.14 11.96 2.38
C ASN A 92 0.45 12.78 1.29
N GLY A 93 -0.73 12.36 0.82
CA GLY A 93 -1.49 13.08 -0.19
C GLY A 93 -2.11 14.37 0.35
N MET A 94 -2.33 15.34 -0.54
CA MET A 94 -3.13 16.51 -0.19
C MET A 94 -4.59 16.10 -0.01
N PRO A 95 -5.26 16.50 1.09
CA PRO A 95 -6.68 16.24 1.26
C PRO A 95 -7.49 16.81 0.11
N VAL A 96 -8.48 16.04 -0.35
CA VAL A 96 -9.37 16.43 -1.44
C VAL A 96 -10.49 17.30 -0.88
N SER A 97 -10.61 18.50 -1.46
CA SER A 97 -11.68 19.43 -1.12
C SER A 97 -13.02 19.02 -1.72
N ILE A 98 -13.99 18.74 -0.86
CA ILE A 98 -15.38 18.45 -1.21
C ILE A 98 -16.27 19.59 -0.71
N PRO A 99 -16.88 20.40 -1.60
CA PRO A 99 -17.86 21.39 -1.21
C PRO A 99 -19.02 20.76 -0.43
N ARG A 100 -19.47 21.39 0.66
CA ARG A 100 -20.59 20.87 1.47
C ARG A 100 -21.85 20.55 0.67
N ARG A 101 -22.13 21.31 -0.40
CA ARG A 101 -23.26 21.08 -1.31
C ARG A 101 -23.18 19.77 -2.11
N GLU A 102 -21.99 19.18 -2.25
CA GLU A 102 -21.79 17.88 -2.92
C GLU A 102 -22.05 16.69 -1.97
N LEU A 103 -22.13 16.94 -0.66
CA LEU A 103 -22.46 15.95 0.38
C LEU A 103 -23.98 15.85 0.56
N ASP A 104 -24.67 15.44 -0.52
CA ASP A 104 -26.13 15.39 -0.62
C ASP A 104 -26.76 14.07 -0.13
N GLY A 105 -25.95 13.15 0.39
CA GLY A 105 -26.36 11.84 0.89
C GLY A 105 -26.55 10.76 -0.19
N ARG A 106 -26.37 11.06 -1.48
CA ARG A 106 -26.48 10.06 -2.56
C ARG A 106 -25.25 9.15 -2.67
N ALA A 107 -24.11 9.60 -2.16
CA ALA A 107 -22.87 8.85 -2.05
C ALA A 107 -22.10 9.32 -0.81
N SER A 108 -21.28 8.45 -0.23
CA SER A 108 -20.42 8.82 0.91
C SER A 108 -19.38 9.87 0.49
N GLY A 109 -18.85 10.61 1.46
CA GLY A 109 -17.78 11.58 1.21
C GLY A 109 -16.56 10.88 0.60
N GLY A 110 -16.23 9.69 1.10
CA GLY A 110 -15.17 8.85 0.56
C GLY A 110 -15.34 8.45 -0.90
N VAL A 111 -16.57 8.15 -1.34
CA VAL A 111 -16.87 7.89 -2.77
C VAL A 111 -16.60 9.15 -3.60
N LYS A 112 -17.00 10.33 -3.12
CA LYS A 112 -16.72 11.60 -3.81
C LYS A 112 -15.22 11.87 -3.92
N VAL A 113 -14.46 11.60 -2.86
CA VAL A 113 -12.98 11.68 -2.88
C VAL A 113 -12.42 10.76 -3.97
N CYS A 114 -12.84 9.49 -4.00
CA CYS A 114 -12.39 8.53 -5.00
C CYS A 114 -12.66 9.01 -6.44
N LEU A 115 -13.87 9.53 -6.70
CA LEU A 115 -14.24 10.07 -8.00
C LEU A 115 -13.43 11.31 -8.39
N LYS A 116 -13.15 12.22 -7.44
CA LYS A 116 -12.30 13.40 -7.72
C LYS A 116 -10.85 13.06 -8.00
N LEU A 117 -10.35 11.95 -7.47
CA LEU A 117 -9.05 11.41 -7.80
C LEU A 117 -9.03 10.70 -9.17
N ASN A 118 -10.17 10.65 -9.88
CA ASN A 118 -10.35 9.92 -11.12
C ASN A 118 -10.03 8.42 -10.97
N MET A 119 -10.37 7.86 -9.80
CA MET A 119 -10.19 6.45 -9.45
C MET A 119 -11.50 5.68 -9.59
N THR A 120 -11.40 4.35 -9.57
CA THR A 120 -12.58 3.48 -9.73
C THR A 120 -13.15 3.11 -8.35
N THR A 121 -14.46 3.22 -8.20
CA THR A 121 -15.15 2.68 -7.02
C THR A 121 -15.51 1.21 -7.23
N VAL A 122 -15.31 0.41 -6.20
CA VAL A 122 -15.50 -1.04 -6.25
C VAL A 122 -16.35 -1.48 -5.06
N PHE A 123 -17.39 -2.27 -5.32
CA PHE A 123 -18.25 -2.80 -4.28
C PHE A 123 -17.76 -4.18 -3.84
N LEU A 124 -17.65 -4.35 -2.52
CA LEU A 124 -17.26 -5.60 -1.89
C LEU A 124 -18.42 -6.18 -1.09
N ARG A 125 -18.45 -7.51 -1.02
CA ARG A 125 -19.31 -8.24 -0.09
C ARG A 125 -18.51 -9.34 0.63
N ASN A 126 -18.71 -9.51 1.93
CA ASN A 126 -18.08 -10.60 2.68
C ASN A 126 -19.03 -11.79 2.88
N SER A 127 -18.53 -12.84 3.53
CA SER A 127 -19.27 -14.09 3.77
C SER A 127 -20.52 -13.94 4.65
N VAL A 128 -20.63 -12.86 5.43
CA VAL A 128 -21.80 -12.56 6.27
C VAL A 128 -22.78 -11.61 5.60
N GLY A 129 -22.55 -11.26 4.33
CA GLY A 129 -23.40 -10.37 3.56
C GLY A 129 -23.22 -8.88 3.87
N ALA A 130 -22.20 -8.51 4.64
CA ALA A 130 -21.86 -7.10 4.81
C ALA A 130 -21.27 -6.56 3.52
N GLU A 131 -21.54 -5.28 3.25
CA GLU A 131 -21.08 -4.58 2.05
C GLU A 131 -20.14 -3.43 2.43
N GLU A 132 -19.14 -3.19 1.60
CA GLU A 132 -18.20 -2.08 1.76
C GLU A 132 -17.88 -1.51 0.37
N THR A 133 -17.71 -0.19 0.28
CA THR A 133 -17.27 0.45 -0.96
C THR A 133 -15.80 0.83 -0.84
N MET A 134 -15.01 0.38 -1.81
CA MET A 134 -13.58 0.64 -1.94
C MET A 134 -13.29 1.66 -3.03
N CYS A 135 -12.17 2.35 -2.89
CA CYS A 135 -11.52 3.07 -3.97
C CYS A 135 -10.32 2.28 -4.47
N ARG A 136 -10.27 2.01 -5.78
CA ARG A 136 -9.18 1.30 -6.45
C ARG A 136 -8.25 2.29 -7.14
N PHE A 137 -6.98 2.24 -6.75
CA PHE A 137 -5.90 3.06 -7.29
C PHE A 137 -5.27 2.43 -8.54
N ASN A 138 -4.38 3.16 -9.21
CA ASN A 138 -3.81 2.74 -10.50
C ASN A 138 -2.88 1.53 -10.37
N ASP A 139 -2.15 1.43 -9.25
CA ASP A 139 -1.36 0.24 -8.90
C ASP A 139 -2.22 -1.00 -8.55
N GLY A 140 -3.55 -0.88 -8.57
CA GLY A 140 -4.50 -1.93 -8.23
C GLY A 140 -4.76 -2.06 -6.72
N SER A 141 -4.10 -1.28 -5.88
CA SER A 141 -4.39 -1.24 -4.45
C SER A 141 -5.78 -0.68 -4.19
N MET A 142 -6.40 -1.16 -3.11
CA MET A 142 -7.74 -0.74 -2.71
C MET A 142 -7.74 -0.28 -1.27
N ILE A 143 -8.54 0.75 -0.97
CA ILE A 143 -8.77 1.25 0.40
C ILE A 143 -10.25 1.61 0.58
N SER A 144 -10.78 1.43 1.80
CA SER A 144 -12.18 1.74 2.09
C SER A 144 -12.47 3.22 1.86
N THR A 145 -13.64 3.49 1.28
CA THR A 145 -14.12 4.87 1.13
C THR A 145 -14.32 5.53 2.49
N THR A 146 -14.69 4.76 3.52
CA THR A 146 -14.72 5.22 4.91
C THR A 146 -13.36 5.79 5.37
N ALA A 147 -12.24 5.15 5.04
CA ALA A 147 -10.91 5.67 5.36
C ALA A 147 -10.57 6.95 4.57
N LEU A 148 -10.97 7.03 3.30
CA LEU A 148 -10.79 8.25 2.50
C LEU A 148 -11.58 9.43 3.08
N GLU A 149 -12.80 9.18 3.54
CA GLU A 149 -13.63 10.19 4.19
C GLU A 149 -12.99 10.72 5.48
N GLN A 150 -12.40 9.83 6.27
CA GLN A 150 -11.81 10.17 7.56
C GLN A 150 -10.44 10.85 7.44
N TYR A 151 -9.62 10.45 6.46
CA TYR A 151 -8.21 10.83 6.42
C TYR A 151 -7.79 11.66 5.20
N ALA A 152 -8.59 11.65 4.14
CA ALA A 152 -8.23 12.30 2.88
C ALA A 152 -9.27 13.33 2.38
N MET A 153 -10.33 13.58 3.14
CA MET A 153 -11.36 14.56 2.79
C MET A 153 -11.19 15.85 3.59
N ASN A 154 -11.35 16.98 2.92
CA ASN A 154 -11.57 18.27 3.56
C ASN A 154 -12.88 18.88 3.06
N VAL A 155 -13.74 19.36 3.96
CA VAL A 155 -15.03 19.96 3.59
C VAL A 155 -14.88 21.47 3.47
N LEU A 156 -15.33 22.03 2.34
CA LEU A 156 -15.37 23.48 2.08
C LEU A 156 -16.79 24.03 2.23
#